data_AF-A0A3E0WJ61-F1
#
_entry.id   AF-A0A3E0WJ61-F1
#
_cell.length_a   1.000
_cell.length_b   1.000
_cell.length_c   1.000
_cell.angle_alpha   90.00
_cell.angle_beta   90.00
_cell.angle_gamma   90.00
#
_symmetry.space_group_name_H-M   'P 1'
#
loop_
_entity.id
_entity.type
_entity.pdbx_description
1 polymer ?
#
loop_
_entity_poly.entity_id
_entity_poly.type
_entity_poly.pdbx_seq_one_letter_code
_entity_poly.pdbx_strand_id
1 'polypeptide(L)'
;MVQAASTEQVGSRYITIAFSYATLFFAGGQLIGPAISGWLIELTGDFRSAIAFTCVGLAIGLLLTYRMRSFPPEPAIIDREQQLHAQRP
;
A
#
# COMPACT_ATOMS: atom_id res chain seq x y z
N MET A 1 -6.32 -7.53 -3.65
CA MET A 1 -7.45 -6.74 -3.11
C MET A 1 -6.93 -5.71 -2.09
N VAL A 2 -6.40 -4.58 -2.56
CA VAL A 2 -5.99 -3.47 -1.68
C VAL A 2 -7.17 -2.56 -1.34
N GLN A 3 -8.10 -2.39 -2.28
CA GLN A 3 -9.29 -1.55 -2.12
C GLN A 3 -10.21 -1.96 -0.96
N ALA A 4 -10.52 -3.26 -0.84
CA ALA A 4 -11.41 -3.76 0.20
C ALA A 4 -10.80 -3.60 1.62
N ALA A 5 -9.47 -3.76 1.74
CA ALA A 5 -8.78 -3.59 3.01
C ALA A 5 -8.68 -2.10 3.42
N SER A 6 -8.51 -1.19 2.44
CA SER A 6 -8.51 0.26 2.72
C SER A 6 -9.85 0.77 3.20
N THR A 7 -10.98 0.22 2.74
CA THR A 7 -12.32 0.63 3.19
C THR A 7 -12.66 0.18 4.62
N GLU A 8 -12.01 -0.89 5.11
CA GLU A 8 -12.28 -1.47 6.43
C GLU A 8 -11.44 -0.82 7.55
N GLN A 9 -10.32 -0.18 7.19
CA GLN A 9 -9.34 0.38 8.15
C GLN A 9 -9.48 1.88 8.43
N VAL A 10 -10.35 2.59 7.73
CA VAL A 10 -10.59 4.03 7.91
C VAL A 10 -12.09 4.31 7.99
N GLY A 11 -12.49 5.20 8.90
CA GLY A 11 -13.88 5.69 8.95
C GLY A 11 -14.35 6.21 7.59
N SER A 12 -15.64 6.04 7.27
CA SER A 12 -16.24 6.25 5.93
C SER A 12 -15.79 7.55 5.23
N ARG A 13 -15.55 8.62 6.00
CA ARG A 13 -15.08 9.92 5.50
C ARG A 13 -13.67 9.91 4.87
N TYR A 14 -12.81 8.96 5.21
CA TYR A 14 -11.40 8.93 4.78
C TYR A 14 -11.09 7.89 3.68
N ILE A 15 -12.09 7.10 3.27
CA ILE A 15 -11.96 6.04 2.26
C ILE A 15 -11.33 6.57 0.97
N THR A 16 -11.84 7.69 0.45
CA THR A 16 -11.35 8.28 -0.81
C THR A 16 -9.89 8.70 -0.72
N ILE A 17 -9.48 9.27 0.42
CA ILE A 17 -8.10 9.74 0.62
C ILE A 17 -7.14 8.54 0.68
N ALA A 18 -7.49 7.50 1.43
CA ALA A 18 -6.69 6.28 1.50
C ALA A 18 -6.54 5.61 0.12
N PHE A 19 -7.64 5.57 -0.65
CA PHE A 19 -7.63 5.05 -2.02
C PHE A 19 -6.77 5.90 -2.96
N SER A 20 -6.85 7.23 -2.88
CA SER A 20 -6.01 8.14 -3.65
C SER A 20 -4.52 7.95 -3.37
N TYR A 21 -4.14 7.76 -2.10
CA TYR A 21 -2.75 7.44 -1.75
C TYR A 21 -2.29 6.13 -2.40
N ALA A 22 -3.06 5.05 -2.25
CA ALA A 22 -2.72 3.76 -2.85
C ALA A 22 -2.57 3.86 -4.38
N THR A 23 -3.45 4.62 -5.03
CA THR A 23 -3.41 4.86 -6.48
C THR A 23 -2.16 5.62 -6.90
N LEU A 24 -1.78 6.66 -6.14
CA LEU A 24 -0.60 7.47 -6.44
C LEU A 24 0.69 6.65 -6.33
N PHE A 25 0.83 5.83 -5.30
CA PHE A 25 1.97 4.92 -5.16
C PHE A 25 2.02 3.87 -6.27
N PHE A 26 0.86 3.34 -6.67
CA PHE A 26 0.78 2.36 -7.75
C PHE A 26 1.21 2.97 -9.09
N ALA A 27 0.65 4.13 -9.45
CA ALA A 27 1.02 4.84 -10.66
C ALA A 27 2.50 5.24 -10.67
N GLY A 28 3.03 5.74 -9.55
CA GLY A 28 4.45 6.06 -9.40
C GLY A 28 5.35 4.85 -9.61
N GLY A 29 5.00 3.71 -8.99
CA GLY A 29 5.72 2.46 -9.18
C GLY A 29 5.67 1.95 -10.63
N GLN A 30 4.54 2.10 -11.32
CA GLN A 30 4.38 1.71 -12.72
C GLN A 30 5.15 2.60 -13.70
N LEU A 31 5.40 3.87 -13.35
CA LEU A 31 6.24 4.75 -14.17
C LEU A 31 7.72 4.46 -13.94
N ILE A 32 8.13 4.30 -12.68
CA ILE A 32 9.54 4.14 -12.30
C ILE A 32 10.03 2.70 -12.58
N GLY A 33 9.20 1.69 -12.35
CA GLY A 33 9.56 0.28 -12.47
C GLY A 33 10.09 -0.12 -13.85
N PRO A 34 9.39 0.19 -14.95
CA PRO A 34 9.86 -0.09 -16.31
C PRO A 34 11.11 0.69 -16.68
N ALA A 35 11.25 1.93 -16.21
CA ALA A 35 12.45 2.75 -16.47
C ALA A 35 13.70 2.12 -15.84
N ILE A 36 13.62 1.73 -14.57
CA ILE A 36 14.72 1.06 -13.86
C ILE A 36 14.99 -0.32 -14.47
N SER A 37 13.94 -1.09 -14.76
CA SER A 37 14.08 -2.43 -15.33
C SER A 37 14.69 -2.41 -16.73
N GLY A 38 14.28 -1.46 -17.57
CA GLY A 38 14.85 -1.26 -18.91
C GLY A 38 16.32 -0.90 -18.86
N TRP A 39 16.69 0.05 -18.00
CA TRP A 39 18.10 0.42 -17.78
C TRP A 39 18.94 -0.76 -17.28
N LEU A 40 18.39 -1.59 -16.39
CA LEU A 40 19.08 -2.75 -15.84
C LEU A 40 19.28 -3.85 -16.89
N ILE A 41 18.33 -4.03 -17.81
CA ILE A 41 18.46 -4.95 -18.95
C ILE A 41 19.55 -4.45 -19.89
N GLU A 42 19.60 -3.16 -20.19
CA GLU A 42 20.60 -2.57 -21.08
C GLU A 42 22.03 -2.73 -20.53
N LEU A 43 22.22 -2.54 -19.22
CA LEU A 43 23.53 -2.72 -18.57
C LEU A 43 23.99 -4.18 -18.52
N THR A 44 23.07 -5.11 -18.30
CA THR A 44 23.44 -6.53 -18.07
C THR A 44 23.40 -7.36 -19.36
N GLY A 45 22.70 -6.87 -20.39
CA GLY A 45 22.42 -7.60 -21.63
C GLY A 45 21.37 -8.72 -21.50
N ASP A 46 20.77 -8.89 -20.32
CA ASP A 46 19.90 -10.02 -19.97
C ASP A 46 18.68 -9.59 -19.14
N PHE A 47 17.58 -10.35 -19.28
CA PHE A 47 16.33 -10.11 -18.54
C PHE A 47 16.37 -10.57 -17.08
N ARG A 48 17.35 -11.40 -16.71
CA ARG A 48 17.45 -11.98 -15.36
C ARG A 48 17.57 -10.90 -14.29
N SER A 49 18.25 -9.80 -14.59
CA SER A 49 18.44 -8.67 -13.67
C SER A 49 17.12 -7.94 -13.38
N ALA A 50 16.30 -7.68 -14.40
CA ALA A 50 14.96 -7.08 -14.23
C ALA A 50 14.00 -7.98 -13.46
N ILE A 51 14.06 -9.30 -13.69
CA ILE A 51 13.27 -10.28 -12.91
C ILE A 51 13.74 -10.26 -11.45
N ALA A 52 15.05 -10.31 -11.20
CA ALA A 52 15.60 -10.24 -9.85
C ALA A 52 15.20 -8.95 -9.13
N PHE A 53 15.24 -7.80 -9.82
CA PHE A 53 14.75 -6.52 -9.30
C PHE A 53 13.28 -6.61 -8.85
N THR A 54 12.42 -7.20 -9.67
CA THR A 54 11.00 -7.40 -9.34
C THR A 54 10.83 -8.32 -8.12
N CYS A 55 11.57 -9.43 -8.07
CA CYS A 55 11.55 -10.35 -6.92
C CYS A 55 11.99 -9.66 -5.62
N VAL A 56 13.04 -8.83 -5.67
CA VAL A 56 13.52 -8.05 -4.52
C VAL A 56 12.46 -7.04 -4.07
N GLY A 57 11.83 -6.31 -5.01
CA GLY A 57 10.75 -5.38 -4.68
C GLY A 57 9.57 -6.05 -3.98
N LEU A 58 9.15 -7.23 -4.46
CA LEU A 58 8.11 -8.03 -3.82
C LEU A 58 8.52 -8.53 -2.44
N ALA A 59 9.75 -8.99 -2.27
CA ALA A 59 10.28 -9.44 -0.98
C ALA A 59 10.30 -8.30 0.06
N ILE A 60 10.68 -7.09 -0.35
CA ILE A 60 10.64 -5.89 0.50
C ILE A 60 9.20 -5.57 0.90
N GLY A 61 8.26 -5.57 -0.06
CA GLY A 61 6.84 -5.33 0.23
C GLY A 61 6.26 -6.36 1.21
N LEU A 62 6.62 -7.64 1.04
CA LEU A 62 6.21 -8.71 1.94
C LEU A 62 6.81 -8.52 3.35
N LEU A 63 8.09 -8.18 3.44
CA LEU A 63 8.78 -7.92 4.71
C LEU A 63 8.14 -6.75 5.46
N LEU A 64 7.87 -5.64 4.77
CA LEU A 64 7.19 -4.48 5.34
C LEU A 64 5.79 -4.84 5.83
N THR A 65 5.05 -5.61 5.05
CA THR A 65 3.71 -6.12 5.45
C THR A 65 3.80 -6.95 6.72
N TYR A 66 4.78 -7.86 6.81
CA TYR A 66 4.98 -8.69 7.99
C TYR A 66 5.32 -7.86 9.22
N ARG A 67 6.16 -6.82 9.08
CA ARG A 67 6.51 -5.88 10.16
C ARG A 67 5.33 -5.02 10.60
N MET A 68 4.47 -4.62 9.66
CA MET A 68 3.29 -3.82 9.97
C MET A 68 2.19 -4.62 10.67
N ARG A 69 2.10 -5.94 10.43
CA ARG A 69 1.13 -6.82 11.09
C ARG A 69 1.34 -6.94 12.60
N SER A 70 2.48 -6.46 13.12
CA SER A 70 2.80 -6.42 14.55
C SER A 70 2.19 -5.21 15.27
N PHE A 71 1.58 -4.25 14.56
CA PHE A 71 0.84 -3.15 15.20
C PHE A 71 -0.58 -3.62 15.57
N PRO A 72 -1.03 -3.44 16.83
CA PRO A 72 -2.39 -3.77 17.20
C PRO A 72 -3.38 -2.95 16.36
N PRO A 73 -4.50 -3.55 15.90
CA PRO A 73 -5.54 -2.86 15.16
C PRO A 73 -6.35 -1.97 16.13
N GLU A 74 -5.71 -0.94 16.67
CA GLU A 74 -6.42 0.13 17.34
C GLU A 74 -6.95 1.07 16.24
N PRO A 75 -8.28 1.30 16.14
CA PRO A 75 -8.83 2.19 15.14
C PRO A 75 -8.23 3.60 15.34
N ALA A 76 -7.37 4.03 14.40
CA ALA A 76 -6.65 5.29 14.50
C ALA A 76 -7.57 6.53 14.49
N ILE A 77 -8.85 6.36 14.14
CA ILE A 77 -9.88 7.40 14.21
C ILE A 77 -11.20 6.77 14.66
N ILE A 78 -11.53 6.86 15.95
CA ILE A 78 -12.91 6.65 16.43
C ILE A 78 -13.69 7.91 16.05
N ASP A 79 -14.72 7.76 15.20
CA ASP A 79 -15.56 8.87 14.81
C ASP A 79 -16.30 9.40 16.03
N ARG A 80 -16.11 10.68 16.37
CA ARG A 80 -16.70 11.33 17.56
C ARG A 80 -18.23 11.24 17.55
N GLU A 81 -18.81 11.09 16.36
CA GLU A 81 -20.25 10.94 16.12
C GLU A 81 -20.79 9.59 16.64
N GLN A 82 -20.01 8.49 16.55
CA GLN A 82 -20.43 7.20 17.10
C GLN A 82 -20.42 7.20 18.64
N GLN A 83 -19.54 7.98 19.27
CA GLN A 83 -19.56 8.17 20.73
C GLN A 83 -20.80 8.96 21.18
N LEU A 84 -21.26 9.93 20.39
CA LEU A 84 -22.46 10.72 20.68
C LEU A 84 -23.76 9.90 20.54
N HIS A 85 -23.82 8.95 19.62
CA HIS A 85 -24.99 8.08 19.45
C HIS A 85 -25.07 6.93 20.46
N ALA A 86 -23.93 6.47 21.00
CA ALA A 86 -23.91 5.50 22.10
C ALA A 86 -24.32 6.09 23.46
N GLN A 87 -24.40 7.43 23.57
CA GLN A 87 -24.66 8.14 24.82
C GLN A 87 -26.09 8.71 24.92
N ARG A 88 -26.95 8.49 23.91
CA ARG A 88 -28.38 8.84 23.99
C ARG A 88 -29.20 7.60 24.40
N PRO A 89 -29.87 7.62 25.55
CA PRO A 89 -30.75 6.54 26.00
C PRO A 89 -32.00 6.39 25.11
#